data_AF-R0KAK5-F1
#
_entry.id   AF-R0KAK5-F1
#
_cell.length_a   1.000
_cell.length_b   1.000
_cell.length_c   1.000
_cell.angle_alpha   90.00
_cell.angle_beta   90.00
_cell.angle_gamma   90.00
#
_symmetry.space_group_name_H-M   'P 1'
#
loop_
_entity.id
_entity.type
_entity.pdbx_description
1 polymer ?
#
loop_
_entity_poly.entity_id
_entity_poly.type
_entity_poly.pdbx_seq_one_letter_code
_entity_poly.pdbx_strand_id
1 'polypeptide(L)'
;MGRLEFGELGSICSFVRSRFEERTEMKRRQGRSASDPGIAALARKQTYGKLHKAPTVQTLHERRERPRNRLQKSRPQSLLSVIPPNPPLFVLEYDPYPYNTRPGQFLGVYSSIDTVTAGAIHHGAYSFSREGLLDGCEYLSPTGRIKIVSYPVQSTGVTAPVPGETPQKDGQPLRLDIPHPLNQETPRFDSHQDLSKPKKSQQTVYLALHESPQSSFGIGLFTSKSLAWGACLKDKAWLEWTDKLVEQESSIGENNAPRVTARLIGSGRHCWFVKAMDVDGKGR
;
A
#
# COMPACT_ATOMS: atom_id res chain seq x y z
N MET A 1 42.16 -34.59 -7.91
CA MET A 1 42.43 -33.65 -9.02
C MET A 1 41.44 -33.93 -10.13
N GLY A 2 40.67 -32.93 -10.56
CA GLY A 2 39.72 -33.02 -11.67
C GLY A 2 38.66 -31.93 -11.60
N ARG A 3 38.83 -30.88 -12.41
CA ARG A 3 38.03 -29.64 -12.53
C ARG A 3 36.53 -29.87 -12.73
N LEU A 4 35.70 -29.08 -12.06
CA LEU A 4 34.33 -28.75 -12.48
C LEU A 4 34.32 -27.27 -12.88
N GLU A 5 34.00 -27.01 -14.14
CA GLU A 5 33.92 -25.68 -14.73
C GLU A 5 32.61 -25.00 -14.31
N PHE A 6 32.73 -23.79 -13.77
CA PHE A 6 31.60 -22.90 -13.49
C PHE A 6 31.12 -22.26 -14.79
N GLY A 7 30.04 -22.80 -15.36
CA GLY A 7 29.27 -22.17 -16.42
C GLY A 7 28.29 -21.12 -15.86
N GLU A 8 28.66 -19.85 -16.01
CA GLU A 8 27.81 -18.65 -16.20
C GLU A 8 26.35 -18.69 -15.68
N LEU A 9 26.16 -18.36 -14.39
CA LEU A 9 24.88 -17.90 -13.84
C LEU A 9 24.77 -16.38 -13.99
N GLY A 10 24.45 -15.92 -15.21
CA GLY A 10 24.29 -14.50 -15.52
C GLY A 10 23.18 -14.23 -16.52
N SER A 11 21.92 -14.55 -16.22
CA SER A 11 20.82 -14.28 -17.18
C SER A 11 19.41 -14.09 -16.60
N ILE A 12 19.26 -13.55 -15.38
CA ILE A 12 17.91 -13.18 -14.87
C ILE A 12 17.70 -11.66 -14.87
N CYS A 13 18.77 -10.84 -14.77
CA CYS A 13 18.66 -9.37 -14.83
C CYS A 13 18.53 -8.80 -16.26
N SER A 14 18.73 -9.59 -17.32
CA SER A 14 18.64 -9.13 -18.71
C SER A 14 17.19 -9.06 -19.23
N PHE A 15 16.28 -9.86 -18.68
CA PHE A 15 14.92 -9.99 -19.22
C PHE A 15 14.02 -8.78 -18.92
N VAL A 16 14.18 -8.17 -17.73
CA VAL A 16 13.36 -7.01 -17.32
C VAL A 16 13.78 -5.74 -18.06
N ARG A 17 15.07 -5.59 -18.38
CA ARG A 17 15.59 -4.43 -19.12
C ARG A 17 15.15 -4.46 -20.59
N SER A 18 15.14 -5.63 -21.23
CA SER A 18 14.71 -5.80 -22.62
C SER A 18 13.23 -5.43 -22.84
N ARG A 19 12.33 -5.80 -21.92
CA ARG A 19 10.90 -5.47 -22.00
C ARG A 19 10.60 -3.97 -21.83
N PHE A 20 11.44 -3.24 -21.11
CA PHE A 20 11.25 -1.81 -20.90
C PHE A 20 11.72 -0.98 -22.11
N GLU A 21 12.86 -1.36 -22.72
CA GLU A 21 13.34 -0.75 -23.97
C GLU A 21 12.37 -0.94 -25.13
N GLU A 22 11.81 -2.15 -25.29
CA GLU A 22 10.82 -2.46 -26.34
C GLU A 22 9.57 -1.56 -26.26
N ARG A 23 9.08 -1.27 -25.04
CA ARG A 23 7.93 -0.37 -24.84
C ARG A 23 8.24 1.09 -25.14
N THR A 24 9.47 1.55 -24.90
CA THR A 24 9.88 2.92 -25.23
C THR A 24 10.13 3.13 -26.72
N GLU A 25 10.58 2.09 -27.43
CA GLU A 25 10.84 2.12 -28.87
C GLU A 25 9.53 2.19 -29.68
N MET A 26 8.50 1.42 -29.30
CA MET A 26 7.21 1.43 -30.00
C MET A 26 6.49 2.78 -29.93
N LYS A 27 6.66 3.54 -28.84
CA LYS A 27 6.08 4.89 -28.70
C LYS A 27 6.77 5.93 -29.59
N ARG A 28 8.04 5.71 -29.97
CA ARG A 28 8.79 6.60 -30.87
C ARG A 28 8.49 6.34 -32.36
N ARG A 29 8.09 5.13 -32.72
CA ARG A 29 7.86 4.74 -34.13
C ARG A 29 6.47 5.10 -34.67
N GLN A 30 5.52 5.50 -33.82
CA GLN A 30 4.16 5.86 -34.25
C GLN A 30 4.01 7.31 -34.75
N GLY A 31 5.09 8.11 -34.76
CA GLY A 31 5.06 9.53 -35.16
C GLY A 31 5.66 9.85 -36.53
N ARG A 32 6.09 8.88 -37.35
CA ARG A 32 6.74 9.17 -38.63
C ARG A 32 6.41 8.13 -39.72
N SER A 33 5.69 8.61 -40.74
CA SER A 33 5.58 8.16 -42.14
C SER A 33 4.10 8.15 -42.54
N ALA A 34 3.63 8.70 -43.66
CA ALA A 34 4.22 8.88 -45.00
C ALA A 34 3.65 10.18 -45.63
N SER A 35 4.16 10.77 -46.71
CA SER A 35 4.83 10.22 -47.89
C SER A 35 5.55 11.34 -48.67
N ASP A 36 6.73 11.02 -49.19
CA ASP A 36 7.44 11.72 -50.29
C ASP A 36 7.00 11.06 -51.63
N PRO A 37 7.07 11.75 -52.79
CA PRO A 37 8.33 11.66 -53.54
C PRO A 37 8.70 12.91 -54.37
N GLY A 38 9.99 13.25 -54.36
CA GLY A 38 10.79 13.12 -55.58
C GLY A 38 11.29 14.40 -56.28
N ILE A 39 12.60 14.62 -56.11
CA ILE A 39 13.60 15.05 -57.11
C ILE A 39 13.75 16.57 -57.42
N ALA A 40 15.01 16.99 -57.21
CA ALA A 40 15.77 18.05 -57.88
C ALA A 40 15.48 19.54 -57.58
N ALA A 41 16.28 20.04 -56.64
CA ALA A 41 17.06 21.28 -56.69
C ALA A 41 16.89 22.19 -57.93
N LEU A 42 16.44 23.43 -57.71
CA LEU A 42 17.26 24.66 -57.81
C LEU A 42 16.36 25.91 -57.83
N ALA A 43 16.84 26.93 -57.12
CA ALA A 43 16.71 28.34 -57.48
C ALA A 43 15.41 29.12 -57.16
N ARG A 44 15.67 30.17 -56.35
CA ARG A 44 15.26 31.59 -56.54
C ARG A 44 14.10 32.15 -55.69
N LYS A 45 14.57 33.01 -54.78
CA LYS A 45 13.98 34.21 -54.18
C LYS A 45 13.00 34.99 -55.08
N GLN A 46 12.20 35.83 -54.40
CA GLN A 46 11.57 37.10 -54.81
C GLN A 46 10.13 36.99 -55.33
N THR A 47 9.12 37.33 -54.52
CA THR A 47 8.49 38.65 -54.23
C THR A 47 7.42 39.11 -55.22
N TYR A 48 6.42 39.77 -54.64
CA TYR A 48 5.41 40.67 -55.21
C TYR A 48 4.13 40.08 -55.82
N GLY A 49 3.05 40.31 -55.08
CA GLY A 49 1.96 41.16 -55.55
C GLY A 49 0.83 40.46 -56.30
N LYS A 50 -0.37 40.47 -55.70
CA LYS A 50 -1.51 41.19 -56.26
C LYS A 50 -2.68 41.25 -55.27
N LEU A 51 -3.05 42.50 -55.02
CA LEU A 51 -4.16 43.00 -54.22
C LEU A 51 -5.45 42.82 -55.02
N HIS A 52 -6.39 41.95 -54.61
CA HIS A 52 -7.75 42.02 -55.15
C HIS A 52 -8.83 41.71 -54.10
N LYS A 53 -9.46 42.82 -53.69
CA LYS A 53 -10.80 43.03 -53.10
C LYS A 53 -10.99 42.72 -51.60
N ALA A 54 -11.46 43.72 -50.87
CA ALA A 54 -12.02 43.55 -49.52
C ALA A 54 -13.45 42.98 -49.61
N PRO A 55 -13.87 42.08 -48.71
CA PRO A 55 -15.24 41.60 -48.67
C PRO A 55 -16.19 42.71 -48.21
N THR A 56 -17.25 42.91 -48.99
CA THR A 56 -18.35 43.85 -48.76
C THR A 56 -19.10 43.47 -47.49
N VAL A 57 -19.16 44.39 -46.52
CA VAL A 57 -19.95 44.23 -45.30
C VAL A 57 -21.41 44.56 -45.62
N GLN A 58 -22.30 43.57 -45.55
CA GLN A 58 -23.73 43.79 -45.52
C GLN A 58 -24.31 43.36 -44.16
N THR A 59 -25.20 44.24 -43.70
CA THR A 59 -26.22 44.10 -42.66
C THR A 59 -25.79 44.08 -41.19
N LEU A 60 -25.86 45.30 -40.64
CA LEU A 60 -26.31 45.62 -39.29
C LEU A 60 -27.59 44.83 -38.91
N HIS A 61 -27.61 44.39 -37.65
CA HIS A 61 -28.78 44.20 -36.79
C HIS A 61 -29.66 42.95 -37.00
N GLU A 62 -29.31 41.89 -36.28
CA GLU A 62 -30.31 41.17 -35.50
C GLU A 62 -29.76 40.94 -34.09
N ARG A 63 -30.29 41.69 -33.12
CA ARG A 63 -30.06 41.47 -31.69
C ARG A 63 -30.70 40.12 -31.31
N ARG A 64 -29.99 39.02 -31.55
CA ARG A 64 -30.24 37.80 -30.78
C ARG A 64 -29.57 37.97 -29.43
N GLU A 65 -30.34 38.41 -28.45
CA GLU A 65 -30.02 38.29 -27.03
C GLU A 65 -29.79 36.80 -26.72
N ARG A 66 -28.54 36.36 -26.90
CA ARG A 66 -28.09 35.08 -26.36
C ARG A 66 -28.07 35.26 -24.84
N PRO A 67 -28.76 34.42 -24.06
CA PRO A 67 -28.62 34.46 -22.62
C PRO A 67 -27.14 34.18 -22.30
N ARG A 68 -26.45 35.18 -21.79
CA ARG A 68 -25.11 35.01 -21.22
C ARG A 68 -25.28 34.06 -20.03
N ASN A 69 -24.96 32.79 -20.25
CA ASN A 69 -24.60 31.87 -19.17
C ASN A 69 -23.39 32.49 -18.48
N ARG A 70 -23.64 33.34 -17.48
CA ARG A 70 -22.63 33.76 -16.54
C ARG A 70 -22.21 32.49 -15.82
N LEU A 71 -21.00 32.03 -16.14
CA LEU A 71 -20.29 31.03 -15.37
C LEU A 71 -20.34 31.50 -13.91
N GLN A 72 -21.27 30.96 -13.12
CA GLN A 72 -21.30 31.21 -11.70
C GLN A 72 -20.00 30.62 -11.19
N LYS A 73 -19.08 31.49 -10.74
CA LYS A 73 -17.88 31.06 -10.04
C LYS A 73 -18.38 30.25 -8.85
N SER A 74 -18.27 28.93 -8.98
CA SER A 74 -18.35 28.00 -7.86
C SER A 74 -17.55 28.62 -6.73
N ARG A 75 -18.24 28.92 -5.62
CA ARG A 75 -17.55 29.35 -4.41
C ARG A 75 -16.50 28.27 -4.11
N PRO A 76 -15.25 28.63 -3.80
CA PRO A 76 -14.28 27.63 -3.39
C PRO A 76 -14.93 26.84 -2.26
N GLN A 77 -15.03 25.52 -2.45
CA GLN A 77 -15.47 24.61 -1.40
C GLN A 77 -14.76 25.05 -0.13
N SER A 78 -15.57 25.33 0.91
CA SER A 78 -15.14 25.46 2.30
C SER A 78 -13.89 24.62 2.49
N LEU A 79 -12.81 25.24 2.99
CA LEU A 79 -11.59 24.56 3.41
C LEU A 79 -12.00 23.28 4.14
N LEU A 80 -12.03 22.17 3.41
CA LEU A 80 -12.31 20.86 3.96
C LEU A 80 -11.22 20.72 5.00
N SER A 81 -11.60 20.58 6.27
CA SER A 81 -10.63 20.39 7.33
C SER A 81 -9.76 19.21 6.91
N VAL A 82 -8.55 19.50 6.46
CA VAL A 82 -7.57 18.48 6.12
C VAL A 82 -7.25 17.86 7.47
N ILE A 83 -7.90 16.74 7.78
CA ILE A 83 -7.59 15.97 8.98
C ILE A 83 -6.10 15.69 8.87
N PRO A 84 -5.27 16.17 9.82
CA PRO A 84 -3.84 15.97 9.74
C PRO A 84 -3.58 14.45 9.67
N PRO A 85 -2.69 14.00 8.77
CA PRO A 85 -2.35 12.59 8.69
C PRO A 85 -1.86 12.12 10.07
N ASN A 86 -2.32 10.95 10.50
CA ASN A 86 -1.84 10.36 11.75
C ASN A 86 -0.31 10.24 11.68
N PRO A 87 0.42 10.61 12.76
CA PRO A 87 1.86 10.43 12.79
C PRO A 87 2.21 8.94 12.57
N PRO A 88 3.31 8.65 11.87
CA PRO A 88 3.74 7.26 11.70
C PRO A 88 4.11 6.66 13.06
N LEU A 89 3.90 5.35 13.18
CA LEU A 89 4.34 4.56 14.34
C LEU A 89 5.56 3.74 13.95
N PHE A 90 6.41 3.43 14.92
CA PHE A 90 7.62 2.65 14.73
C PHE A 90 7.38 1.21 15.21
N VAL A 91 7.58 0.26 14.31
CA VAL A 91 7.47 -1.17 14.58
C VAL A 91 8.87 -1.73 14.79
N LEU A 92 9.03 -2.48 15.88
CA LEU A 92 10.29 -3.15 16.22
C LEU A 92 10.22 -4.62 15.76
N GLU A 93 11.08 -4.97 14.81
CA GLU A 93 11.16 -6.30 14.21
C GLU A 93 12.46 -7.00 14.62
N TYR A 94 12.41 -8.29 14.89
CA TYR A 94 13.56 -9.14 15.16
C TYR A 94 13.70 -10.19 14.06
N ASP A 95 14.89 -10.32 13.50
CA ASP A 95 15.21 -11.32 12.49
C ASP A 95 16.35 -12.21 13.01
N PRO A 96 16.08 -13.51 13.27
CA PRO A 96 17.03 -14.41 13.92
C PRO A 96 18.21 -14.78 13.01
N TYR A 97 19.36 -15.01 13.62
CA TYR A 97 20.53 -15.59 12.96
C TYR A 97 20.55 -17.13 13.12
N PRO A 98 20.91 -17.90 12.07
CA PRO A 98 21.22 -17.46 10.71
C PRO A 98 19.98 -16.92 9.97
N TYR A 99 20.16 -15.86 9.20
CA TYR A 99 19.07 -15.17 8.52
C TYR A 99 18.33 -16.09 7.53
N ASN A 100 17.03 -15.84 7.34
CA ASN A 100 16.15 -16.60 6.44
C ASN A 100 16.00 -18.09 6.80
N THR A 101 16.36 -18.50 8.02
CA THR A 101 16.12 -19.88 8.49
C THR A 101 14.81 -20.03 9.25
N ARG A 102 14.33 -18.93 9.83
CA ARG A 102 13.08 -18.86 10.60
C ARG A 102 12.43 -17.51 10.32
N PRO A 103 11.09 -17.42 10.38
CA PRO A 103 10.40 -16.14 10.28
C PRO A 103 10.84 -15.19 11.39
N GLY A 104 10.83 -13.90 11.08
CA GLY A 104 11.09 -12.84 12.05
C GLY A 104 9.96 -12.71 13.07
N GLN A 105 10.16 -11.85 14.05
CA GLN A 105 9.21 -11.59 15.13
C GLN A 105 8.95 -10.10 15.28
N PHE A 106 7.70 -9.74 15.51
CA PHE A 106 7.29 -8.37 15.80
C PHE A 106 7.25 -8.15 17.30
N LEU A 107 8.23 -7.40 17.81
CA LEU A 107 8.51 -7.21 19.23
C LEU A 107 7.62 -6.14 19.86
N GLY A 108 7.32 -5.06 19.14
CA GLY A 108 6.55 -3.94 19.69
C GLY A 108 6.17 -2.88 18.65
N VAL A 109 5.25 -2.00 19.05
CA VAL A 109 4.88 -0.80 18.28
C VAL A 109 5.01 0.42 19.20
N TYR A 110 5.61 1.49 18.70
CA TYR A 110 6.06 2.64 19.49
C TYR A 110 5.68 3.95 18.80
N SER A 111 5.43 5.00 19.57
CA SER A 111 4.99 6.30 19.06
C SER A 111 6.13 7.22 18.62
N SER A 112 7.34 7.04 19.15
CA SER A 112 8.48 7.89 18.83
C SER A 112 9.75 7.08 18.61
N ILE A 113 10.73 7.70 17.94
CA ILE A 113 12.06 7.12 17.73
C ILE A 113 12.77 6.82 19.05
N ASP A 114 12.58 7.68 20.06
CA ASP A 114 13.20 7.52 21.37
C ASP A 114 12.64 6.29 22.10
N THR A 115 11.32 6.08 22.06
CA THR A 115 10.67 4.95 22.74
C THR A 115 10.98 3.62 22.05
N VAL A 116 11.03 3.59 20.71
CA VAL A 116 11.42 2.37 19.98
C VAL A 116 12.89 2.04 20.15
N THR A 117 13.79 3.02 20.20
CA THR A 117 15.22 2.78 20.46
C THR A 117 15.44 2.27 21.87
N ALA A 118 14.74 2.82 22.88
CA ALA A 118 14.75 2.26 24.23
C ALA A 118 14.22 0.81 24.23
N GLY A 119 13.13 0.54 23.52
CA GLY A 119 12.61 -0.80 23.30
C GLY A 119 13.62 -1.75 22.66
N ALA A 120 14.33 -1.32 21.63
CA ALA A 120 15.38 -2.10 20.97
C ALA A 120 16.47 -2.53 21.96
N ILE A 121 16.94 -1.60 22.80
CA ILE A 121 17.94 -1.86 23.85
C ILE A 121 17.39 -2.86 24.88
N HIS A 122 16.12 -2.71 25.29
CA HIS A 122 15.46 -3.68 26.19
C HIS A 122 15.37 -5.09 25.59
N HIS A 123 15.30 -5.21 24.27
CA HIS A 123 15.33 -6.48 23.54
C HIS A 123 16.74 -6.98 23.18
N GLY A 124 17.79 -6.38 23.75
CA GLY A 124 19.18 -6.86 23.60
C GLY A 124 19.92 -6.30 22.39
N ALA A 125 19.46 -5.19 21.81
CA ALA A 125 20.26 -4.42 20.86
C ALA A 125 21.54 -3.91 21.55
N TYR A 126 22.71 -4.18 20.95
CA TYR A 126 23.99 -3.77 21.53
C TYR A 126 24.78 -2.79 20.65
N SER A 127 24.73 -2.95 19.33
CA SER A 127 25.43 -2.07 18.39
C SER A 127 24.61 -1.88 17.12
N PHE A 128 24.89 -0.83 16.37
CA PHE A 128 24.34 -0.67 15.02
C PHE A 128 24.90 -1.73 14.08
N SER A 129 24.09 -2.15 13.10
CA SER A 129 24.62 -2.87 11.95
C SER A 129 25.37 -1.91 11.03
N ARG A 130 26.11 -2.45 10.04
CA ARG A 130 26.79 -1.60 9.04
C ARG A 130 25.79 -0.73 8.26
N GLU A 131 24.62 -1.29 7.97
CA GLU A 131 23.53 -0.61 7.26
C GLU A 131 22.83 0.39 8.19
N GLY A 132 22.55 -0.03 9.42
CA GLY A 132 21.89 0.79 10.45
C GLY A 132 22.74 1.91 11.06
N LEU A 133 24.05 1.95 10.77
CA LEU A 133 24.94 3.01 11.28
C LEU A 133 24.57 4.40 10.72
N LEU A 134 23.99 4.45 9.52
CA LEU A 134 23.68 5.71 8.84
C LEU A 134 22.31 6.29 9.22
N ASP A 135 21.31 5.43 9.45
CA ASP A 135 19.92 5.84 9.67
C ASP A 135 19.40 5.47 11.06
N GLY A 136 20.17 4.72 11.85
CA GLY A 136 19.79 4.25 13.18
C GLY A 136 18.65 3.22 13.19
N CYS A 137 18.31 2.64 12.02
CA CYS A 137 17.14 1.78 11.89
C CYS A 137 17.44 0.30 12.15
N GLU A 138 18.71 -0.11 12.23
CA GLU A 138 19.07 -1.51 12.43
C GLU A 138 20.18 -1.69 13.47
N TYR A 139 19.92 -2.60 14.40
CA TYR A 139 20.80 -3.00 15.49
C TYR A 139 21.14 -4.48 15.37
N LEU A 140 22.31 -4.86 15.88
CA LEU A 140 22.73 -6.22 16.09
C LEU A 140 22.42 -6.64 17.52
N SER A 141 22.06 -7.91 17.67
CA SER A 141 21.90 -8.63 18.93
C SER A 141 22.75 -9.92 18.85
N PRO A 142 23.08 -10.57 19.99
CA PRO A 142 23.87 -11.80 19.97
C PRO A 142 23.25 -12.94 19.13
N THR A 143 21.93 -12.91 18.94
CA THR A 143 21.16 -13.98 18.30
C THR A 143 20.57 -13.61 16.94
N GLY A 144 20.78 -12.39 16.46
CA GLY A 144 20.12 -11.88 15.26
C GLY A 144 20.23 -10.37 15.10
N ARG A 145 19.32 -9.78 14.33
CA ARG A 145 19.22 -8.33 14.12
C ARG A 145 17.87 -7.81 14.56
N ILE A 146 17.85 -6.55 15.00
CA ILE A 146 16.65 -5.82 15.41
C ILE A 146 16.50 -4.62 14.49
N LYS A 147 15.34 -4.49 13.83
CA LYS A 147 15.02 -3.42 12.89
C LYS A 147 13.92 -2.52 13.45
N ILE A 148 14.03 -1.23 13.14
CA ILE A 148 13.05 -0.20 13.44
C ILE A 148 12.45 0.23 12.10
N VAL A 149 11.16 -0.04 11.92
CA VAL A 149 10.45 0.26 10.68
C VAL A 149 9.33 1.25 10.94
N SER A 150 9.33 2.37 10.21
CA SER A 150 8.28 3.39 10.30
C SER A 150 7.08 3.00 9.43
N TYR A 151 5.91 2.83 10.04
CA TYR A 151 4.65 2.50 9.38
C TYR A 151 3.63 3.64 9.49
N PRO A 152 3.03 4.09 8.37
CA PRO A 152 1.85 4.95 8.43
C PRO A 152 0.65 4.16 8.94
N VAL A 153 -0.09 4.74 9.89
CA VAL A 153 -1.31 4.11 10.42
C VAL A 153 -2.47 4.33 9.46
N GLN A 154 -3.01 3.25 8.91
CA GLN A 154 -4.12 3.28 7.96
C GLN A 154 -5.46 3.22 8.70
N SER A 155 -6.30 4.23 8.49
CA SER A 155 -7.66 4.30 9.02
C SER A 155 -8.75 4.05 7.96
N THR A 156 -8.34 3.83 6.71
CA THR A 156 -9.23 3.63 5.56
C THR A 156 -8.71 2.50 4.70
N GLY A 157 -9.58 1.65 4.17
CA GLY A 157 -9.19 0.54 3.33
C GLY A 157 -10.32 -0.46 3.12
N VAL A 158 -9.98 -1.61 2.54
CA VAL A 158 -10.92 -2.74 2.39
C VAL A 158 -11.16 -3.34 3.77
N THR A 159 -12.41 -3.36 4.21
CA THR A 159 -12.85 -4.05 5.43
C THR A 159 -13.32 -5.46 5.08
N ALA A 160 -12.98 -6.43 5.92
CA ALA A 160 -13.52 -7.78 5.84
C ALA A 160 -14.19 -8.17 7.15
N PRO A 161 -15.28 -8.97 7.10
CA PRO A 161 -15.92 -9.48 8.31
C PRO A 161 -14.93 -10.38 9.07
N VAL A 162 -14.79 -10.13 10.36
CA VAL A 162 -13.90 -10.90 11.23
C VAL A 162 -14.66 -12.14 11.72
N PRO A 163 -14.15 -13.37 11.48
CA PRO A 163 -14.73 -14.59 12.03
C PRO A 163 -14.92 -14.50 13.55
N GLY A 164 -16.10 -14.91 14.04
CA GLY A 164 -16.42 -14.91 15.48
C GLY A 164 -17.06 -13.61 15.99
N GLU A 165 -16.97 -12.50 15.25
CA GLU A 165 -17.73 -11.27 15.51
C GLU A 165 -19.11 -11.38 14.85
N THR A 166 -19.96 -12.28 15.35
CA THR A 166 -21.39 -12.18 15.02
C THR A 166 -21.93 -10.93 15.72
N PRO A 167 -22.61 -10.01 15.02
CA PRO A 167 -23.32 -8.93 15.68
C PRO A 167 -24.44 -9.57 16.51
N GLN A 168 -24.16 -9.82 17.79
CA GLN A 168 -25.18 -10.25 18.73
C GLN A 168 -26.11 -9.07 18.96
N LYS A 169 -27.27 -9.09 18.32
CA LYS A 169 -28.41 -8.30 18.78
C LYS A 169 -29.10 -9.14 19.85
N ASP A 170 -29.10 -8.66 21.08
CA ASP A 170 -29.84 -9.23 22.22
C ASP A 170 -29.50 -10.71 22.54
N GLY A 171 -28.23 -11.09 22.42
CA GLY A 171 -27.75 -12.43 22.84
C GLY A 171 -28.19 -13.60 21.96
N GLN A 172 -28.83 -13.34 20.81
CA GLN A 172 -29.16 -14.36 19.81
C GLN A 172 -28.14 -14.32 18.66
N PRO A 173 -27.67 -15.48 18.16
CA PRO A 173 -26.83 -15.53 16.97
C PRO A 173 -27.64 -15.01 15.77
N LEU A 174 -27.20 -13.89 15.20
CA LEU A 174 -27.87 -13.27 14.05
C LEU A 174 -27.78 -14.20 12.83
N ARG A 175 -28.95 -14.54 12.28
CA ARG A 175 -29.08 -15.38 11.09
C ARG A 175 -28.73 -14.59 9.83
N LEU A 176 -27.54 -14.84 9.29
CA LEU A 176 -27.03 -14.16 8.08
C LEU A 176 -27.78 -14.55 6.79
N ASP A 177 -28.63 -15.57 6.83
CA ASP A 177 -29.49 -16.04 5.73
C ASP A 177 -30.72 -15.15 5.50
N ILE A 178 -31.04 -14.25 6.44
CA ILE A 178 -32.20 -13.36 6.35
C ILE A 178 -31.72 -11.92 6.19
N PRO A 179 -32.09 -11.21 5.10
CA PRO A 179 -31.74 -9.80 4.96
C PRO A 179 -32.41 -8.99 6.07
N HIS A 180 -31.62 -8.57 7.05
CA HIS A 180 -32.10 -7.76 8.16
C HIS A 180 -32.04 -6.26 7.79
N PRO A 181 -33.12 -5.50 8.00
CA PRO A 181 -33.22 -4.10 7.56
C PRO A 181 -32.28 -3.12 8.28
N LEU A 182 -31.50 -3.59 9.27
CA LEU A 182 -30.50 -2.78 9.99
C LEU A 182 -29.10 -2.85 9.36
N ASN A 183 -28.85 -3.72 8.37
CA ASN A 183 -27.54 -3.88 7.72
C ASN A 183 -27.44 -3.13 6.38
N GLN A 184 -28.40 -2.28 6.04
CA GLN A 184 -28.07 -1.15 5.16
C GLN A 184 -27.20 -0.22 5.98
N GLU A 185 -25.90 -0.50 5.99
CA GLU A 185 -24.88 0.47 6.33
C GLU A 185 -25.09 1.67 5.39
N THR A 186 -25.91 2.63 5.81
CA THR A 186 -25.61 4.03 5.49
C THR A 186 -24.12 4.17 5.76
N PRO A 187 -23.29 4.69 4.83
CA PRO A 187 -21.88 4.91 5.07
C PRO A 187 -21.78 5.90 6.22
N ARG A 188 -21.77 5.37 7.45
CA ARG A 188 -21.53 6.13 8.65
C ARG A 188 -20.05 6.38 8.60
N PHE A 189 -19.74 7.61 8.23
CA PHE A 189 -18.55 8.28 8.70
C PHE A 189 -18.61 8.17 10.24
N ASP A 190 -18.11 7.06 10.81
CA ASP A 190 -18.02 6.84 12.24
C ASP A 190 -16.95 7.77 12.80
N SER A 191 -17.29 9.05 12.81
CA SER A 191 -16.65 10.15 13.51
C SER A 191 -17.33 10.36 14.87
N HIS A 192 -17.78 9.28 15.50
CA HIS A 192 -18.03 9.30 16.94
C HIS A 192 -16.70 9.05 17.65
N GLN A 193 -15.83 10.06 17.58
CA GLN A 193 -14.88 10.30 18.66
C GLN A 193 -15.71 10.55 19.91
N ASP A 194 -15.77 9.55 20.77
CA ASP A 194 -16.23 9.68 22.14
C ASP A 194 -15.39 10.78 22.82
N LEU A 195 -15.99 11.96 23.00
CA LEU A 195 -15.35 13.14 23.59
C LEU A 195 -15.24 13.05 25.13
N SER A 196 -15.48 11.87 25.70
CA SER A 196 -15.13 11.62 27.09
C SER A 196 -13.60 11.65 27.22
N LYS A 197 -13.10 12.60 28.02
CA LYS A 197 -11.67 12.85 28.27
C LYS A 197 -10.89 11.53 28.36
N PRO A 198 -9.93 11.24 27.47
CA PRO A 198 -9.29 9.94 27.42
C PRO A 198 -8.47 9.75 28.70
N LYS A 199 -8.88 8.80 29.55
CA LYS A 199 -8.02 8.21 30.59
C LYS A 199 -6.83 7.55 29.87
N LYS A 200 -5.76 8.27 29.51
CA LYS A 200 -4.55 7.78 28.78
C LYS A 200 -4.83 6.43 28.11
N SER A 201 -5.80 6.40 27.19
CA SER A 201 -6.35 5.15 26.69
C SER A 201 -5.23 4.52 25.91
N GLN A 202 -4.79 3.33 26.33
CA GLN A 202 -3.79 2.57 25.57
C GLN A 202 -4.29 2.50 24.14
N GLN A 203 -3.52 3.09 23.23
CA GLN A 203 -3.85 3.08 21.82
C GLN A 203 -3.47 1.70 21.30
N THR A 204 -4.46 0.83 21.10
CA THR A 204 -4.27 -0.46 20.46
C THR A 204 -4.33 -0.28 18.95
N VAL A 205 -3.36 -0.82 18.24
CA VAL A 205 -3.28 -0.86 16.78
C VAL A 205 -3.22 -2.31 16.31
N TYR A 206 -3.63 -2.53 15.06
CA TYR A 206 -3.72 -3.86 14.47
C TYR A 206 -2.71 -3.99 13.35
N LEU A 207 -1.74 -4.89 13.54
CA LEU A 207 -0.71 -5.19 12.57
C LEU A 207 -1.18 -6.35 11.68
N ALA A 208 -1.24 -6.13 10.38
CA ALA A 208 -1.51 -7.18 9.39
C ALA A 208 -0.18 -7.84 9.01
N LEU A 209 -0.12 -9.17 9.13
CA LEU A 209 1.13 -9.93 9.00
C LEU A 209 1.01 -11.01 7.93
N HIS A 210 2.09 -11.17 7.17
CA HIS A 210 2.34 -12.34 6.33
C HIS A 210 3.59 -13.07 6.83
N GLU A 211 3.44 -14.35 7.12
CA GLU A 211 4.52 -15.24 7.52
C GLU A 211 4.67 -16.33 6.46
N SER A 212 5.89 -16.43 5.92
CA SER A 212 6.38 -17.52 5.08
C SER A 212 7.25 -18.46 5.91
N PRO A 213 7.68 -19.62 5.36
CA PRO A 213 8.54 -20.54 6.11
C PRO A 213 9.89 -19.94 6.54
N GLN A 214 10.39 -18.93 5.82
CA GLN A 214 11.72 -18.36 6.02
C GLN A 214 11.70 -16.88 6.41
N SER A 215 10.56 -16.21 6.31
CA SER A 215 10.46 -14.77 6.51
C SER A 215 9.10 -14.38 7.05
N SER A 216 9.03 -13.24 7.71
CA SER A 216 7.78 -12.59 8.08
C SER A 216 7.90 -11.11 7.77
N PHE A 217 6.84 -10.48 7.28
CA PHE A 217 6.82 -9.04 7.08
C PHE A 217 5.46 -8.43 7.41
N GLY A 218 5.48 -7.16 7.80
CA GLY A 218 4.27 -6.40 8.09
C GLY A 218 3.66 -5.86 6.80
N ILE A 219 2.44 -6.28 6.49
CA ILE A 219 1.64 -5.76 5.37
C ILE A 219 1.27 -4.30 5.63
N GLY A 220 0.94 -3.98 6.88
CA GLY A 220 0.62 -2.63 7.31
C GLY A 220 0.08 -2.55 8.72
N LEU A 221 -0.07 -1.31 9.20
CA LEU A 221 -0.57 -1.00 10.54
C LEU A 221 -1.91 -0.27 10.43
N PHE A 222 -2.92 -0.72 11.16
CA PHE A 222 -4.31 -0.29 10.99
C PHE A 222 -4.95 0.12 12.31
N THR A 223 -5.91 1.03 12.24
CA THR A 223 -6.70 1.46 13.42
C THR A 223 -7.78 0.46 13.82
N SER A 224 -8.19 -0.45 12.91
CA SER A 224 -9.20 -1.45 13.20
C SER A 224 -8.80 -2.85 12.73
N LYS A 225 -9.31 -3.85 13.46
CA LYS A 225 -9.08 -5.28 13.19
C LYS A 225 -9.64 -5.71 11.84
N SER A 226 -10.82 -5.22 11.48
CA SER A 226 -11.49 -5.54 10.21
C SER A 226 -10.74 -4.99 8.99
N LEU A 227 -10.11 -3.82 9.12
CA LEU A 227 -9.22 -3.25 8.09
C LEU A 227 -7.94 -4.08 7.95
N ALA A 228 -7.27 -4.39 9.06
CA ALA A 228 -6.08 -5.24 9.05
C ALA A 228 -6.37 -6.62 8.43
N TRP A 229 -7.54 -7.19 8.75
CA TRP A 229 -7.96 -8.45 8.18
C TRP A 229 -8.25 -8.36 6.68
N GLY A 230 -8.93 -7.30 6.24
CA GLY A 230 -9.15 -7.05 4.82
C GLY A 230 -7.83 -6.90 4.04
N ALA A 231 -6.82 -6.26 4.64
CA ALA A 231 -5.47 -6.19 4.06
C ALA A 231 -4.79 -7.56 3.95
N CYS A 232 -4.91 -8.41 4.98
CA CYS A 232 -4.41 -9.79 4.95
C CYS A 232 -5.06 -10.60 3.81
N LEU A 233 -6.38 -10.52 3.66
CA LEU A 233 -7.11 -11.23 2.62
C LEU A 233 -6.77 -10.70 1.22
N LYS A 234 -6.57 -9.39 1.09
CA LYS A 234 -6.11 -8.77 -0.16
C LYS A 234 -4.73 -9.28 -0.56
N ASP A 235 -3.79 -9.34 0.38
CA ASP A 235 -2.44 -9.86 0.15
C ASP A 235 -2.47 -11.35 -0.23
N LYS A 236 -3.24 -12.17 0.50
CA LYS A 236 -3.48 -13.57 0.13
C LYS A 236 -4.02 -13.70 -1.29
N ALA A 237 -5.06 -12.93 -1.64
CA ALA A 237 -5.67 -12.99 -2.96
C ALA A 237 -4.70 -12.58 -4.07
N TRP A 238 -3.81 -11.63 -3.78
CA TRP A 238 -2.73 -11.25 -4.69
C TRP A 238 -1.74 -12.41 -4.92
N LEU A 239 -1.35 -13.13 -3.86
CA LEU A 239 -0.49 -14.31 -3.98
C LEU A 239 -1.17 -15.47 -4.70
N GLU A 240 -2.48 -15.67 -4.46
CA GLU A 240 -3.27 -16.70 -5.14
C GLU A 240 -3.42 -16.43 -6.65
N TRP A 241 -3.37 -15.16 -7.05
CA TRP A 241 -3.37 -14.77 -8.45
C TRP A 241 -2.07 -15.17 -9.16
N THR A 242 -0.93 -15.04 -8.49
CA THR A 242 0.37 -15.38 -9.08
C THR A 242 0.65 -16.87 -9.03
N ASP A 243 0.24 -17.52 -7.94
CA ASP A 243 0.58 -18.91 -7.67
C ASP A 243 -0.56 -19.70 -7.04
N LYS A 244 -0.59 -21.00 -7.32
CA LYS A 244 -1.66 -21.88 -6.83
C LYS A 244 -1.50 -22.18 -5.34
N LEU A 245 -2.41 -21.64 -4.53
CA LEU A 245 -2.58 -22.01 -3.13
C LEU A 245 -3.38 -23.33 -3.00
N VAL A 246 -2.95 -24.20 -2.09
CA VAL A 246 -3.61 -25.46 -1.72
C VAL A 246 -3.71 -25.57 -0.20
N GLU A 247 -4.51 -26.52 0.30
CA GLU A 247 -4.65 -26.79 1.75
C GLU A 247 -4.99 -25.52 2.57
N GLN A 248 -5.97 -24.74 2.12
CA GLN A 248 -6.37 -23.54 2.83
C GLN A 248 -7.16 -23.89 4.10
N GLU A 249 -6.75 -23.32 5.23
CA GLU A 249 -7.38 -23.48 6.53
C GLU A 249 -7.58 -22.10 7.16
N SER A 250 -8.78 -21.82 7.66
CA SER A 250 -9.07 -20.59 8.40
C SER A 250 -9.33 -20.93 9.86
N SER A 251 -8.73 -20.16 10.77
CA SER A 251 -8.85 -20.36 12.21
C SER A 251 -8.88 -19.03 12.94
N ILE A 252 -9.26 -19.08 14.22
CA ILE A 252 -9.19 -17.94 15.13
C ILE A 252 -8.02 -18.21 16.08
N GLY A 253 -7.01 -17.34 16.04
CA GLY A 253 -5.83 -17.42 16.88
C GLY A 253 -6.05 -16.82 18.27
N GLU A 254 -4.94 -16.59 18.97
CA GLU A 254 -4.92 -15.92 20.27
C GLU A 254 -5.54 -14.52 20.17
N ASN A 255 -6.20 -14.07 21.24
CA ASN A 255 -6.88 -12.77 21.32
C ASN A 255 -7.99 -12.57 20.27
N ASN A 256 -8.67 -13.65 19.87
CA ASN A 256 -9.74 -13.65 18.87
C ASN A 256 -9.25 -13.11 17.51
N ALA A 257 -7.96 -13.23 17.19
CA ALA A 257 -7.39 -12.68 15.97
C ALA A 257 -7.61 -13.64 14.78
N PRO A 258 -8.11 -13.15 13.63
CA PRO A 258 -8.32 -14.01 12.48
C PRO A 258 -6.98 -14.47 11.88
N ARG A 259 -6.95 -15.73 11.46
CA ARG A 259 -5.80 -16.38 10.84
C ARG A 259 -6.26 -17.21 9.66
N VAL A 260 -5.53 -17.13 8.55
CA VAL A 260 -5.64 -18.06 7.43
C VAL A 260 -4.28 -18.62 7.11
N THR A 261 -4.20 -19.93 6.94
CA THR A 261 -3.00 -20.62 6.49
C THR A 261 -3.28 -21.29 5.16
N ALA A 262 -2.30 -21.31 4.27
CA ALA A 262 -2.39 -22.03 3.01
C ALA A 262 -1.00 -22.52 2.61
N ARG A 263 -0.94 -23.63 1.90
CA ARG A 263 0.29 -24.15 1.33
C ARG A 263 0.45 -23.62 -0.09
N LEU A 264 1.60 -23.01 -0.36
CA LEU A 264 2.02 -22.60 -1.68
C LEU A 264 2.91 -23.70 -2.30
N ILE A 265 2.59 -24.14 -3.51
CA ILE A 265 3.37 -25.19 -4.20
C ILE A 265 4.79 -24.68 -4.44
N GLY A 266 5.78 -25.42 -3.95
CA GLY A 266 7.21 -25.06 -4.07
C GLY A 266 7.75 -24.16 -2.95
N SER A 267 6.91 -23.33 -2.32
CA SER A 267 7.35 -22.34 -1.31
C SER A 267 7.01 -22.70 0.14
N GLY A 268 6.16 -23.71 0.35
CA GLY A 268 5.81 -24.21 1.69
C GLY A 268 4.54 -23.57 2.27
N ARG A 269 4.40 -23.54 3.59
CA ARG A 269 3.18 -23.07 4.26
C ARG A 269 3.29 -21.58 4.59
N HIS A 270 2.31 -20.82 4.15
CA HIS A 270 2.16 -19.40 4.44
C HIS A 270 1.01 -19.17 5.41
N CYS A 271 1.11 -18.09 6.16
CA CYS A 271 0.15 -17.71 7.17
C CYS A 271 -0.10 -16.20 7.12
N TRP A 272 -1.37 -15.81 7.05
CA TRP A 272 -1.82 -14.43 7.16
C TRP A 272 -2.64 -14.27 8.42
N PHE A 273 -2.33 -13.27 9.22
CA PHE A 273 -3.00 -13.06 10.49
C PHE A 273 -2.88 -11.62 10.96
N VAL A 274 -3.76 -11.25 11.88
CA VAL A 274 -3.75 -9.94 12.51
C VAL A 274 -3.17 -10.07 13.91
N LYS A 275 -2.35 -9.11 14.34
CA LYS A 275 -1.85 -9.02 15.72
C LYS A 275 -2.24 -7.67 16.32
N ALA A 276 -2.99 -7.70 17.43
CA ALA A 276 -3.26 -6.50 18.21
C ALA A 276 -2.02 -6.13 19.04
N MET A 277 -1.60 -4.87 18.99
CA MET A 277 -0.41 -4.36 19.66
C MET A 277 -0.74 -3.04 20.34
N ASP A 278 -0.33 -2.88 21.60
CA ASP A 278 -0.46 -1.61 22.31
C ASP A 278 0.74 -0.71 21.99
N VAL A 279 0.46 0.56 21.65
CA VAL A 279 1.50 1.55 21.36
C VAL A 279 2.27 1.93 22.63
N ASP A 280 3.59 2.02 22.51
CA ASP A 280 4.57 2.36 23.56
C ASP A 280 4.66 1.37 24.71
N GLY A 281 4.05 0.19 24.58
CA GLY A 281 4.29 -0.93 25.46
C GLY A 281 4.42 -0.51 26.93
N LYS A 282 3.34 0.02 27.54
CA LYS A 282 3.24 -0.06 29.00
C LYS A 282 3.19 -1.54 29.35
N GLY A 283 4.38 -2.10 29.57
CA GLY A 283 4.61 -3.53 29.64
C GLY A 283 3.71 -4.21 30.66
N ARG A 284 3.46 -5.49 30.40
CA ARG A 284 3.43 -6.45 31.49
C ARG A 284 4.87 -6.81 31.84
#